data_AF-A0A5S4STY2-F1
#
_entry.id   AF-A0A5S4STY2-F1
#
_cell.length_a   1.000
_cell.length_b   1.000
_cell.length_c   1.000
_cell.angle_alpha   90.00
_cell.angle_beta   90.00
_cell.angle_gamma   90.00
#
_symmetry.space_group_name_H-M   'P 1'
#
loop_
_entity.id
_entity.type
_entity.pdbx_description
1 polymer ?
#
loop_
_entity_poly.entity_id
_entity_poly.type
_entity_poly.pdbx_seq_one_letter_code
_entity_poly.pdbx_strand_id
1 'polypeptide(L)' 'MTQLEHLDEIAREAWAGNYDRTGVLSGGERRYVALASGRMRELCPDDSIPYAVNSLDPGWFEHMLTVWRADGQPQS' A
#
# COMPACT_ATOMS: atom_id res chain seq x y z
N MET A 1 15.31 2.35 10.03
CA MET A 1 13.99 2.31 9.39
C MET A 1 14.16 2.69 7.94
N THR A 2 13.92 1.74 7.04
CA THR A 2 13.93 1.97 5.60
C THR A 2 12.62 2.65 5.17
N GLN A 3 12.59 3.17 3.94
CA GLN A 3 11.37 3.76 3.38
C GLN A 3 10.23 2.73 3.33
N LEU A 4 10.51 1.49 2.94
CA LEU A 4 9.49 0.43 2.85
C LEU A 4 8.94 0.03 4.22
N GLU A 5 9.79 -0.06 5.25
CA GLU A 5 9.33 -0.30 6.63
C GLU A 5 8.40 0.81 7.13
N HIS A 6 8.71 2.07 6.78
CA HIS A 6 7.86 3.22 7.10
C HIS A 6 6.51 3.15 6.37
N LEU A 7 6.51 2.77 5.09
CA LEU A 7 5.27 2.58 4.34
C LEU A 7 4.45 1.39 4.86
N ASP A 8 5.10 0.34 5.37
CA ASP A 8 4.42 -0.80 5.99
C ASP A 8 3.67 -0.39 7.26
N GLU A 9 4.24 0.49 8.08
CA GLU A 9 3.54 1.06 9.24
C GLU A 9 2.27 1.79 8.81
N ILE A 10 2.37 2.65 7.79
CA ILE A 10 1.22 3.40 7.26
C ILE A 10 0.20 2.44 6.64
N ALA A 11 0.64 1.37 5.99
CA ALA A 11 -0.26 0.36 5.44
C ALA A 11 -1.03 -0.40 6.54
N ARG A 12 -0.43 -0.67 7.71
CA ARG A 12 -1.16 -1.26 8.85
C ARG A 12 -2.21 -0.30 9.41
N GLU A 13 -1.89 0.99 9.50
CA GLU A 13 -2.85 2.02 9.89
C GLU A 13 -4.02 2.09 8.89
N ALA A 14 -3.72 2.13 7.59
CA ALA A 14 -4.72 2.17 6.52
C ALA A 14 -5.58 0.90 6.48
N TRP A 15 -5.00 -0.28 6.77
CA TRP A 15 -5.74 -1.53 6.92
C TRP A 15 -6.80 -1.40 8.01
N ALA A 16 -6.43 -0.80 9.15
CA ALA A 16 -7.32 -0.49 10.27
C ALA A 16 -8.28 0.69 10.01
N GLY A 17 -8.26 1.29 8.83
CA GLY A 17 -9.13 2.39 8.43
C GLY A 17 -8.64 3.78 8.85
N ASN A 18 -7.38 3.92 9.31
CA ASN A 18 -6.76 5.21 9.58
C ASN A 18 -5.93 5.67 8.38
N TYR A 19 -6.28 6.81 7.79
CA TYR A 19 -5.65 7.35 6.58
C TYR A 19 -4.85 8.64 6.80
N ASP A 20 -4.68 9.09 8.05
CA ASP A 20 -4.13 10.41 8.37
C ASP A 20 -2.76 10.68 7.72
N ARG A 21 -1.92 9.64 7.63
CA ARG A 21 -0.55 9.74 7.10
C ARG A 21 -0.44 9.54 5.59
N THR A 22 -1.55 9.24 4.89
CA THR A 22 -1.53 8.92 3.46
C THR A 22 -1.52 10.14 2.54
N GLY A 23 -1.99 11.29 3.03
CA GLY A 23 -2.10 12.53 2.24
C GLY A 23 -0.76 13.15 1.83
N VAL A 24 0.30 12.90 2.61
CA VAL A 24 1.66 13.41 2.35
C VAL A 24 2.49 12.51 1.43
N LEU A 25 1.99 11.31 1.12
CA LEU A 25 2.68 10.33 0.29
C LEU A 25 2.70 10.76 -1.17
N SER A 26 3.81 10.50 -1.85
CA SER A 26 3.89 10.54 -3.31
C SER A 26 2.97 9.51 -3.96
N GLY A 27 2.76 9.60 -5.28
CA GLY A 27 1.90 8.66 -6.01
C GLY A 27 2.36 7.20 -5.89
N GLY A 28 3.67 6.94 -6.00
CA GLY A 28 4.21 5.58 -5.87
C GLY A 28 4.07 5.03 -4.44
N GLU A 29 4.39 5.85 -3.43
CA GLU A 29 4.22 5.49 -2.02
C GLU A 29 2.76 5.22 -1.66
N ARG A 30 1.84 6.05 -2.13
CA ARG A 30 0.41 5.85 -1.90
C ARG A 30 -0.09 4.56 -2.53
N ARG A 31 0.36 4.22 -3.75
CA ARG A 31 0.01 2.94 -4.41
C ARG A 31 0.57 1.75 -3.65
N TYR A 32 1.79 1.85 -3.14
CA TYR A 32 2.34 0.79 -2.29
C TYR A 32 1.45 0.57 -1.07
N VAL A 33 1.12 1.64 -0.34
CA VAL A 33 0.26 1.57 0.86
C VAL A 33 -1.14 1.04 0.50
N ALA A 34 -1.71 1.46 -0.63
CA ALA A 34 -3.02 1.02 -1.10
C ALA A 34 -3.06 -0.48 -1.42
N LEU A 35 -2.04 -0.99 -2.11
CA LEU A 35 -1.91 -2.41 -2.43
C LEU A 35 -1.68 -3.25 -1.17
N ALA A 36 -0.76 -2.82 -0.29
CA ALA A 36 -0.41 -3.55 0.94
C ALA A 36 -1.59 -3.60 1.93
N SER A 37 -2.31 -2.49 2.11
CA SER A 37 -3.44 -2.40 3.03
C SER A 37 -4.76 -2.97 2.48
N GLY A 38 -4.83 -3.26 1.17
CA GLY A 38 -6.08 -3.65 0.51
C GLY A 38 -7.08 -2.50 0.31
N ARG A 39 -6.63 -1.24 0.47
CA ARG A 39 -7.47 -0.03 0.40
C ARG A 39 -7.32 0.73 -0.91
N MET A 40 -7.26 0.00 -2.02
CA MET A 40 -7.15 0.58 -3.37
C MET A 40 -8.28 1.57 -3.66
N ARG A 41 -9.52 1.25 -3.25
CA ARG A 41 -10.68 2.10 -3.51
C ARG A 41 -10.60 3.44 -2.75
N GLU A 42 -10.06 3.43 -1.55
CA GLU A 42 -9.97 4.62 -0.70
C GLU A 42 -8.76 5.48 -1.06
N LEU A 43 -7.62 4.86 -1.38
CA LEU A 43 -6.35 5.57 -1.53
C LEU A 43 -5.99 5.89 -2.98
N CYS A 44 -6.39 5.04 -3.92
CA CYS A 44 -6.10 5.19 -5.35
C CYS A 44 -7.33 4.83 -6.20
N PRO A 45 -8.47 5.55 -6.05
CA PRO A 45 -9.76 5.17 -6.66
C PRO A 45 -9.74 5.10 -8.19
N ASP A 46 -8.85 5.85 -8.83
CA ASP A 46 -8.72 5.93 -10.29
C ASP A 46 -7.73 4.90 -10.86
N ASP A 47 -6.95 4.23 -10.00
CA ASP A 47 -5.94 3.27 -10.43
C ASP A 47 -6.50 1.84 -10.46
N SER A 48 -6.26 1.14 -11.57
CA SER A 48 -6.47 -0.32 -11.60
C SER A 48 -5.33 -1.04 -10.85
N ILE A 49 -5.61 -2.19 -10.25
CA ILE A 49 -4.59 -3.01 -9.56
C ILE A 49 -3.39 -3.33 -10.48
N PRO A 50 -3.58 -3.78 -11.75
CA PRO A 50 -2.45 -4.05 -12.64
C PRO A 50 -1.58 -2.82 -12.90
N TYR A 51 -2.20 -1.65 -13.08
CA TYR A 51 -1.45 -0.39 -13.25
C TYR A 51 -0.66 -0.04 -12.00
N ALA A 52 -1.29 -0.13 -10.82
CA ALA A 52 -0.64 0.18 -9.56
C ALA A 52 0.58 -0.72 -9.33
N VAL A 53 0.42 -2.04 -9.52
CA VAL A 53 1.52 -3.02 -9.41
C VAL A 53 2.64 -2.71 -10.41
N ASN A 54 2.31 -2.44 -11.69
CA ASN A 54 3.30 -2.15 -12.73
C ASN A 54 4.01 -0.80 -12.53
N SER A 55 3.43 0.11 -11.73
CA SER A 55 4.01 1.43 -11.45
C SER A 55 4.95 1.45 -10.24
N LEU A 56 5.02 0.37 -9.47
CA LEU A 56 5.95 0.23 -8.36
C LEU A 56 7.35 -0.06 -8.87
N ASP A 57 8.36 0.43 -8.14
CA ASP A 57 9.72 -0.02 -8.36
C ASP A 57 9.83 -1.55 -8.15
N PRO A 58 10.60 -2.29 -8.97
CA PRO A 58 10.62 -3.75 -8.93
C PRO A 58 10.85 -4.36 -7.54
N GLY A 59 11.74 -3.77 -6.73
CA GLY A 59 12.04 -4.26 -5.39
C GLY A 59 10.92 -4.03 -4.35
N TRP A 60 10.00 -3.12 -4.61
CA TRP A 60 8.91 -2.81 -3.69
C TRP A 60 7.86 -3.92 -3.70
N PHE A 61 7.55 -4.47 -4.88
CA PHE A 61 6.60 -5.58 -4.97
C PHE A 61 7.16 -6.87 -4.36
N GLU A 62 8.46 -7.15 -4.55
CA GLU A 62 9.13 -8.28 -3.89
C GLU A 62 9.10 -8.18 -2.36
N HIS A 63 9.38 -6.99 -1.83
CA HIS A 63 9.26 -6.71 -0.40
C HIS A 63 7.81 -6.90 0.07
N MET A 64 6.83 -6.39 -0.67
CA MET A 64 5.42 -6.54 -0.35
C MET A 64 4.99 -8.01 -0.29
N LEU A 65 5.43 -8.84 -1.24
CA LEU A 65 5.17 -10.28 -1.21
C LEU A 65 5.81 -10.96 0.00
N THR A 66 6.92 -10.46 0.51
CA THR A 66 7.58 -11.01 1.70
C THR A 66 6.80 -10.68 2.96
N VAL A 67 6.31 -9.44 3.09
CA VAL A 67 5.65 -8.96 4.31
C VAL A 67 4.17 -9.32 4.35
N TRP A 68 3.44 -9.13 3.26
CA TRP A 68 1.97 -9.05 3.25
C TRP A 68 1.26 -10.25 2.63
N ARG A 69 1.98 -11.20 2.00
CA ARG A 69 1.33 -12.32 1.27
C ARG A 69 0.39 -13.19 2.11
N ALA A 70 0.56 -13.20 3.43
CA ALA A 70 -0.23 -13.99 4.37
C ALA A 70 -1.40 -13.20 4.96
N ASP A 71 -1.41 -11.88 4.80
CA ASP A 71 -2.45 -11.01 5.32
C ASP A 71 -3.67 -11.02 4.40
N GLY A 72 -4.85 -11.13 5.02
CA GLY A 72 -6.12 -11.02 4.32
C GLY A 72 -6.46 -9.57 4.00
N GLN A 73 -7.30 -9.38 2.98
CA GLN A 73 -7.92 -8.09 2.72
C GLN A 73 -8.83 -7.71 3.91
N PRO A 74 -8.88 -6.43 4.30
CA PRO A 74 -9.79 -5.99 5.35
C PRO A 74 -11.23 -6.28 4.91
N GLN A 75 -12.01 -6.91 5.78
CA GLN A 75 -13.43 -7.14 5.55
C GLN A 75 -14.17 -5.83 5.87
N SER A 76 -14.87 -5.30 4.88
CA SER A 76 -15.72 -4.10 5.00
C SER A 76 -16.91 -4.33 5.91
#